data_AF-A0A7C4XL89-F1
#
_entry.id   AF-A0A7C4XL89-F1
#
_cell.length_a   1.000
_cell.length_b   1.000
_cell.length_c   1.000
_cell.angle_alpha   90.00
_cell.angle_beta   90.00
_cell.angle_gamma   90.00
#
_symmetry.space_group_name_H-M   'P 1'
#
loop_
_entity.id
_entity.type
_entity.pdbx_description
1 polymer ?
#
loop_
_entity_poly.entity_id
_entity_poly.type
_entity_poly.pdbx_seq_one_letter_code
_entity_poly.pdbx_strand_id
1 'polypeptide(L)'
;MVHRVRFVLCALIGLCTLALPAKAADLRITLEELTRLVQTIAGNAKLYLNNAPGPFGGLFTTGSYIAITPTQQYSLELGDAARFNFQGSVYQYYVNDVSSAALKVTPVEGALRLTVVFEAEGFEFVAGCVAGTCSWLDALPDIEWINPAAHVDFVPEQFNGSISLRVKSVRISGTPRAVCKATGDLVTRSACNLIARPYANRTLNDQKARLPEKLKSLVNQEEVKQRFADGLKRYLALGQAGEVAIGSISVQPTSMTVSFRFKTGTNN
;
A
#
# COMPACT_ATOMS: atom_id res chain seq x y z
N MET A 1 -4.13 -21.01 -25.47
CA MET A 1 -4.32 -22.18 -24.57
C MET A 1 -4.89 -21.67 -23.26
N VAL A 2 -6.22 -21.68 -23.16
CA VAL A 2 -7.02 -21.13 -22.06
C VAL A 2 -7.80 -22.31 -21.49
N HIS A 3 -7.45 -22.79 -20.30
CA HIS A 3 -8.17 -23.89 -19.67
C HIS A 3 -8.26 -23.68 -18.15
N ARG A 4 -9.50 -23.83 -17.67
CA ARG A 4 -9.94 -24.15 -16.30
C ARG A 4 -10.11 -23.00 -15.29
N VAL A 5 -11.27 -22.36 -15.38
CA VAL A 5 -12.19 -22.20 -14.23
C VAL A 5 -13.64 -22.32 -14.76
N ARG A 6 -14.14 -23.55 -14.87
CA ARG A 6 -15.55 -23.89 -15.14
C ARG A 6 -15.94 -25.03 -14.22
N PHE A 7 -16.28 -24.71 -12.98
CA PHE A 7 -17.00 -25.51 -11.97
C PHE A 7 -17.15 -24.50 -10.82
N VAL A 8 -18.30 -23.90 -10.53
CA VAL A 8 -19.56 -24.49 -10.06
C VAL A 8 -20.64 -23.43 -10.30
N LEU A 9 -21.60 -23.64 -11.21
CA LEU A 9 -22.91 -22.96 -11.21
C LEU A 9 -23.87 -23.59 -12.25
N CYS A 10 -24.10 -24.91 -12.16
CA CYS A 10 -25.13 -25.60 -12.96
C CYS A 10 -26.00 -26.47 -12.05
N ALA A 11 -26.73 -25.84 -11.15
CA ALA A 11 -27.87 -26.44 -10.47
C ALA A 11 -28.92 -25.37 -10.24
N LEU A 12 -29.71 -25.04 -11.26
CA LEU A 12 -30.99 -24.32 -11.17
C LEU A 12 -31.64 -24.23 -12.58
N ILE A 13 -32.03 -25.39 -13.11
CA ILE A 13 -33.09 -25.48 -14.11
C ILE A 13 -34.05 -26.55 -13.60
N GLY A 14 -35.15 -26.11 -13.00
CA GLY A 14 -36.16 -27.02 -12.48
C GLY A 14 -37.20 -26.33 -11.59
N LEU A 15 -38.36 -26.06 -12.19
CA LEU A 15 -39.68 -25.76 -11.62
C LEU A 15 -40.07 -24.31 -11.30
N CYS A 16 -41.04 -23.84 -12.08
CA CYS A 16 -41.96 -22.74 -11.82
C CYS A 16 -42.86 -22.98 -10.60
N THR A 17 -43.35 -21.86 -10.06
CA THR A 17 -44.44 -21.62 -9.11
C THR A 17 -44.06 -21.50 -7.63
N LEU A 18 -44.49 -20.35 -7.07
CA LEU A 18 -44.13 -19.73 -5.78
C LEU A 18 -42.89 -18.83 -5.85
N ALA A 19 -43.13 -17.54 -6.15
CA ALA A 19 -42.19 -16.46 -5.88
C ALA A 19 -42.00 -16.31 -4.36
N LEU A 20 -41.22 -17.21 -3.77
CA LEU A 20 -40.61 -16.97 -2.48
C LEU A 20 -39.67 -15.77 -2.64
N PRO A 21 -39.66 -14.79 -1.70
CA PRO A 21 -38.68 -13.73 -1.73
C PRO A 21 -37.31 -14.41 -1.79
N ALA A 22 -36.53 -14.11 -2.84
CA ALA A 22 -35.21 -14.69 -3.02
C ALA A 22 -34.41 -14.44 -1.73
N LYS A 23 -34.23 -15.51 -0.94
CA LYS A 23 -33.47 -15.44 0.30
C LYS A 23 -32.10 -14.86 -0.04
N ALA A 24 -31.70 -13.83 0.68
CA ALA A 24 -30.37 -13.25 0.56
C ALA A 24 -29.34 -14.38 0.49
N ALA A 25 -28.53 -14.38 -0.57
CA ALA A 25 -27.45 -15.36 -0.69
C ALA A 25 -26.33 -14.91 0.24
N ASP A 26 -25.98 -15.75 1.21
CA ASP A 26 -24.82 -15.53 2.07
C ASP A 26 -23.62 -16.30 1.49
N LEU A 27 -22.53 -15.60 1.24
CA LEU A 27 -21.25 -16.19 0.87
C LEU A 27 -20.34 -16.16 2.07
N ARG A 28 -20.05 -17.34 2.62
CA ARG A 28 -19.05 -17.51 3.67
C ARG A 28 -17.74 -17.98 3.03
N ILE A 29 -16.65 -17.28 3.32
CA ILE A 29 -15.30 -17.60 2.87
C ILE A 29 -14.38 -17.59 4.09
N THR A 30 -13.53 -18.60 4.23
CA THR A 30 -12.51 -18.60 5.29
C THR A 30 -11.44 -17.55 4.99
N LEU A 31 -10.79 -17.00 6.02
CA LEU A 31 -9.68 -16.06 5.79
C LEU A 31 -8.48 -16.74 5.10
N GLU A 32 -8.34 -18.06 5.25
CA GLU A 32 -7.34 -18.84 4.52
C GLU A 32 -7.62 -18.91 3.01
N GLU A 33 -8.85 -19.22 2.62
CA GLU A 33 -9.27 -19.23 1.21
C GLU A 33 -9.11 -17.84 0.59
N LEU A 34 -9.58 -16.81 1.29
CA LEU A 34 -9.44 -15.43 0.84
C LEU A 34 -7.96 -15.04 0.71
N THR A 35 -7.12 -15.46 1.66
CA THR A 35 -5.67 -15.25 1.57
C THR A 35 -5.08 -15.89 0.32
N ARG A 36 -5.43 -17.14 0.01
CA ARG A 36 -4.91 -17.84 -1.18
C ARG A 36 -5.30 -17.11 -2.47
N LEU A 37 -6.54 -16.64 -2.55
CA LEU A 37 -7.02 -15.86 -3.70
C LEU A 37 -6.24 -14.54 -3.84
N VAL A 38 -6.14 -13.76 -2.76
CA VAL A 38 -5.44 -12.46 -2.79
C VAL A 38 -3.94 -12.66 -3.05
N GLN A 39 -3.30 -13.66 -2.44
CA GLN A 39 -1.89 -13.97 -2.67
C GLN A 39 -1.61 -14.33 -4.13
N THR A 40 -2.54 -15.00 -4.83
CA THR A 40 -2.36 -15.34 -6.26
C THR A 40 -2.27 -14.09 -7.13
N ILE A 41 -2.95 -13.01 -6.74
CA ILE A 41 -2.95 -11.73 -7.44
C ILE A 41 -1.79 -10.86 -6.98
N ALA A 42 -1.69 -10.62 -5.66
CA ALA A 42 -0.75 -9.69 -5.06
C ALA A 42 0.68 -10.22 -4.96
N GLY A 43 0.87 -11.54 -4.94
CA GLY A 43 2.18 -12.17 -4.76
C GLY A 43 3.17 -11.92 -5.89
N ASN A 44 2.66 -11.60 -7.09
CA ASN A 44 3.47 -11.25 -8.26
C ASN A 44 3.63 -9.74 -8.42
N ALA A 45 2.94 -8.94 -7.61
CA ALA A 45 3.08 -7.51 -7.69
C ALA A 45 4.49 -7.10 -7.22
N LYS A 46 5.01 -6.01 -7.79
CA LYS A 46 6.21 -5.33 -7.33
C LYS A 46 5.88 -3.87 -7.08
N LEU A 47 6.35 -3.37 -5.95
CA LEU A 47 6.34 -1.96 -5.61
C LEU A 47 7.74 -1.41 -5.84
N TYR A 48 7.85 -0.29 -6.55
CA TYR A 48 9.09 0.44 -6.72
C TYR A 48 8.86 1.90 -6.33
N LEU A 49 9.76 2.43 -5.51
CA LEU A 49 9.70 3.75 -4.91
C LEU A 49 11.00 4.47 -5.23
N ASN A 50 10.88 5.56 -5.96
CA ASN A 50 11.95 6.49 -6.25
C ASN A 50 11.36 7.87 -6.53
N ASN A 51 11.95 8.89 -5.91
CA ASN A 51 11.77 10.28 -6.30
C ASN A 51 13.08 11.08 -6.23
N ALA A 52 14.22 10.40 -6.07
CA ALA A 52 15.53 11.04 -6.08
C ALA A 52 15.81 11.64 -7.45
N PRO A 53 16.33 12.89 -7.52
CA PRO A 53 16.70 13.49 -8.79
C PRO A 53 17.87 12.69 -9.39
N GLY A 54 17.72 12.30 -10.65
CA GLY A 54 18.76 11.55 -11.35
C GLY A 54 20.06 12.36 -11.49
N PRO A 55 21.20 11.69 -11.74
CA PRO A 55 22.53 12.32 -11.78
C PRO A 55 22.68 13.44 -12.81
N PHE A 56 21.75 13.54 -13.77
CA PHE A 56 21.68 14.59 -14.80
C PHE A 56 20.45 15.48 -14.66
N GLY A 57 20.09 15.88 -13.43
CA GLY A 57 19.05 16.89 -13.21
C GLY A 57 17.63 16.45 -13.59
N GLY A 58 17.31 15.16 -13.43
CA GLY A 58 15.95 14.64 -13.65
C GLY A 58 15.67 14.02 -15.03
N LEU A 59 16.63 14.01 -15.96
CA LEU A 59 16.43 13.46 -17.31
C LEU A 59 16.15 11.94 -17.37
N PHE A 60 16.44 11.19 -16.30
CA PHE A 60 16.32 9.72 -16.27
C PHE A 60 15.71 9.17 -14.98
N THR A 61 14.93 9.96 -14.23
CA THR A 61 14.30 9.42 -13.01
C THR A 61 13.17 8.47 -13.36
N THR A 62 13.33 7.19 -13.05
CA THR A 62 12.22 6.26 -12.95
C THR A 62 11.35 6.69 -11.76
N GLY A 63 10.15 7.19 -12.03
CA GLY A 63 9.18 7.51 -10.99
C GLY A 63 8.75 6.26 -10.22
N SER A 64 8.06 6.46 -9.10
CA SER A 64 7.53 5.34 -8.32
C SER A 64 6.38 4.65 -9.04
N TYR A 65 6.20 3.35 -8.85
CA TYR A 65 5.11 2.60 -9.46
C TYR A 65 4.78 1.29 -8.74
N ILE A 66 3.59 0.76 -9.05
CA ILE A 66 3.18 -0.62 -8.76
C ILE A 66 3.08 -1.39 -10.07
N ALA A 67 3.82 -2.48 -10.22
CA ALA A 67 3.65 -3.41 -11.31
C ALA A 67 2.91 -4.65 -10.79
N ILE A 68 1.69 -4.92 -11.27
CA ILE A 68 0.95 -6.14 -10.89
C ILE A 68 1.38 -7.31 -11.79
N THR A 69 1.67 -7.00 -13.05
CA THR A 69 2.26 -7.90 -14.04
C THR A 69 3.32 -7.11 -14.83
N PRO A 70 4.20 -7.76 -15.60
CA PRO A 70 5.19 -7.06 -16.43
C PRO A 70 4.59 -6.04 -17.41
N THR A 71 3.31 -6.19 -17.77
CA THR A 71 2.59 -5.31 -18.71
C THR A 71 1.62 -4.35 -18.02
N GLN A 72 1.41 -4.48 -16.71
CA GLN A 72 0.42 -3.69 -15.97
C GLN A 72 1.12 -2.93 -14.85
N GLN A 73 1.44 -1.66 -15.15
CA GLN A 73 2.11 -0.74 -14.26
C GLN A 73 1.22 0.46 -13.96
N TYR A 74 1.21 0.87 -12.69
CA TYR A 74 0.50 2.04 -12.20
C TYR A 74 1.50 3.02 -11.61
N SER A 75 1.54 4.24 -12.13
CA SER A 75 2.37 5.30 -11.56
C SER A 75 1.94 5.58 -10.12
N LEU A 76 2.92 5.79 -9.25
CA LEU A 76 2.73 6.26 -7.89
C LEU A 76 3.36 7.64 -7.76
N GLU A 77 2.53 8.62 -7.42
CA GLU A 77 3.02 9.94 -7.06
C GLU A 77 3.45 9.89 -5.58
N LEU A 78 4.76 9.95 -5.36
CA LEU A 78 5.27 10.29 -4.04
C LEU A 78 5.08 11.79 -3.86
N GLY A 79 4.23 12.17 -2.90
CA GLY A 79 4.02 13.57 -2.57
C GLY A 79 5.33 14.28 -2.19
N ASP A 80 5.28 15.60 -2.13
CA ASP A 80 6.46 16.40 -1.82
C ASP A 80 7.06 16.03 -0.46
N ALA A 81 8.36 15.71 -0.47
CA ALA A 81 9.11 15.52 0.75
C ALA A 81 9.14 16.83 1.56
N ALA A 82 9.09 16.71 2.88
CA ALA A 82 9.21 17.86 3.76
C ALA A 82 10.58 18.53 3.56
N ARG A 83 10.55 19.83 3.26
CA ARG A 83 11.76 20.65 3.12
C ARG A 83 12.20 21.16 4.49
N PHE A 84 13.50 21.27 4.70
CA PHE A 84 14.08 21.78 5.94
C PHE A 84 15.26 22.70 5.68
N ASN A 85 15.46 23.66 6.59
CA ASN A 85 16.57 24.60 6.52
C ASN A 85 17.79 24.02 7.24
N PHE A 86 18.95 24.10 6.61
CA PHE A 86 20.23 23.76 7.23
C PHE A 86 21.30 24.74 6.75
N GLN A 87 21.95 25.44 7.68
CA GLN A 87 23.04 26.39 7.38
C GLN A 87 22.69 27.41 6.26
N GLY A 88 21.48 27.97 6.29
CA GLY A 88 21.03 28.98 5.32
C GLY A 88 20.61 28.46 3.94
N SER A 89 20.58 27.15 3.72
CA SER A 89 20.03 26.52 2.51
C SER A 89 18.85 25.61 2.83
N VAL A 90 18.05 25.30 1.81
CA VAL A 90 16.88 24.41 1.91
C VAL A 90 17.22 23.04 1.32
N TYR A 91 16.99 21.99 2.08
CA TYR A 91 17.23 20.61 1.70
C TYR A 91 15.97 19.76 1.85
N GLN A 92 15.97 18.60 1.22
CA GLN A 92 14.96 17.57 1.43
C GLN A 92 15.57 16.17 1.29
N TYR A 93 14.90 15.17 1.86
CA TYR A 93 15.24 13.77 1.65
C TYR A 93 14.36 13.17 0.56
N TYR A 94 15.00 12.43 -0.33
CA TYR A 94 14.35 11.71 -1.41
C TYR A 94 14.43 10.21 -1.15
N VAL A 95 13.41 9.47 -1.58
CA VAL A 95 13.45 8.02 -1.68
C VAL A 95 14.30 7.65 -2.89
N ASN A 96 15.28 6.79 -2.68
CA ASN A 96 16.26 6.41 -3.68
C ASN A 96 16.18 4.91 -3.92
N ASP A 97 15.63 4.53 -5.08
CA ASP A 97 15.64 3.16 -5.62
C ASP A 97 15.27 2.05 -4.62
N VAL A 98 14.12 2.20 -3.95
CA VAL A 98 13.60 1.20 -3.01
C VAL A 98 12.57 0.34 -3.73
N SER A 99 12.74 -0.98 -3.71
CA SER A 99 11.79 -1.92 -4.33
C SER A 99 11.28 -2.96 -3.34
N SER A 100 10.16 -3.62 -3.64
CA SER A 100 9.69 -4.74 -2.83
C SER A 100 10.43 -6.02 -3.22
N ALA A 101 11.17 -6.59 -2.28
CA ALA A 101 11.74 -7.92 -2.38
C ALA A 101 10.66 -9.01 -2.30
N ALA A 102 9.64 -8.80 -1.45
CA ALA A 102 8.56 -9.75 -1.26
C ALA A 102 7.24 -9.08 -0.87
N LEU A 103 6.14 -9.64 -1.40
CA LEU A 103 4.76 -9.29 -1.07
C LEU A 103 4.02 -10.54 -0.63
N LYS A 104 3.60 -10.57 0.64
CA LYS A 104 2.95 -11.73 1.25
C LYS A 104 1.64 -11.32 1.93
N VAL A 105 0.59 -12.08 1.67
CA VAL A 105 -0.69 -11.99 2.34
C VAL A 105 -0.84 -13.20 3.25
N THR A 106 -1.20 -12.96 4.50
CA THR A 106 -1.44 -14.01 5.50
C THR A 106 -2.72 -13.74 6.27
N PRO A 107 -3.50 -14.76 6.63
CA PRO A 107 -4.61 -14.56 7.54
C PRO A 107 -4.07 -14.22 8.93
N VAL A 108 -4.72 -13.28 9.60
CA VAL A 108 -4.51 -12.98 11.02
C VAL A 108 -5.88 -12.89 11.68
N GLU A 109 -5.93 -12.83 13.00
CA GLU A 109 -7.19 -12.83 13.73
C GLU A 109 -8.13 -11.69 13.29
N GLY A 110 -9.19 -12.08 12.56
CA GLY A 110 -10.20 -11.19 12.02
C GLY A 110 -9.70 -10.17 11.00
N ALA A 111 -8.60 -10.44 10.28
CA ALA A 111 -8.11 -9.58 9.20
C ALA A 111 -7.20 -10.34 8.20
N LEU A 112 -6.91 -9.71 7.06
CA LEU A 112 -5.83 -10.12 6.17
C LEU A 112 -4.63 -9.20 6.38
N ARG A 113 -3.46 -9.78 6.59
CA ARG A 113 -2.20 -9.02 6.70
C ARG A 113 -1.47 -9.02 5.37
N LEU A 114 -1.29 -7.86 4.77
CA LEU A 114 -0.29 -7.63 3.74
C LEU A 114 1.06 -7.34 4.40
N THR A 115 2.10 -8.04 3.98
CA THR A 115 3.49 -7.79 4.36
C THR A 115 4.26 -7.44 3.10
N VAL A 116 4.88 -6.25 3.11
CA VAL A 116 5.82 -5.80 2.08
C VAL A 116 7.20 -5.79 2.71
N VAL A 117 8.12 -6.56 2.15
CA VAL A 117 9.55 -6.49 2.49
C VAL A 117 10.24 -5.69 1.41
N PHE A 118 11.01 -4.69 1.81
CA PHE A 118 11.72 -3.82 0.89
C PHE A 118 13.19 -4.24 0.75
N GLU A 119 13.78 -3.86 -0.37
CA GLU A 119 15.21 -3.90 -0.65
C GLU A 119 15.60 -2.64 -1.42
N ALA A 120 16.84 -2.20 -1.28
CA ALA A 120 17.36 -1.06 -2.00
C ALA A 120 18.81 -1.31 -2.43
N GLU A 121 19.17 -0.75 -3.57
CA GLU A 121 20.56 -0.73 -4.04
C GLU A 121 21.26 0.52 -3.46
N GLY A 122 21.67 0.43 -2.20
CA GLY A 122 22.31 1.53 -1.47
C GLY A 122 21.43 2.12 -0.37
N PHE A 123 21.55 3.42 -0.13
CA PHE A 123 20.76 4.11 0.89
C PHE A 123 19.35 4.40 0.39
N GLU A 124 18.34 4.04 1.19
CA GLU A 124 16.92 4.21 0.87
C GLU A 124 16.50 5.68 0.82
N PHE A 125 17.15 6.53 1.61
CA PHE A 125 16.91 7.96 1.54
C PHE A 125 18.21 8.75 1.43
N VAL A 126 18.24 9.66 0.45
CA VAL A 126 19.38 10.53 0.17
C VAL A 126 18.96 11.98 0.30
N ALA A 127 19.84 12.79 0.86
CA ALA A 127 19.62 14.23 0.92
C ALA A 127 19.85 14.85 -0.47
N GLY A 128 19.06 15.86 -0.81
CA GLY A 128 19.34 16.75 -1.94
C GLY A 128 19.07 18.20 -1.59
N CYS A 129 19.74 19.10 -2.29
CA CYS A 129 19.55 20.53 -2.13
C CYS A 129 18.42 21.03 -3.03
N VAL A 130 17.55 21.86 -2.46
CA VAL A 130 16.41 22.45 -3.17
C VAL A 130 16.68 23.92 -3.52
N ALA A 131 17.28 24.67 -2.60
CA ALA A 131 17.57 26.09 -2.79
C ALA A 131 18.73 26.56 -1.90
N GLY A 132 19.44 27.60 -2.34
CA GLY A 132 20.58 28.19 -1.62
C GLY A 132 21.94 27.81 -2.22
N THR A 133 23.00 27.94 -1.44
CA THR A 133 24.38 27.67 -1.87
C THR A 133 24.73 26.18 -1.86
N CYS A 134 23.94 25.34 -1.18
CA CYS A 134 24.04 23.88 -1.17
C CYS A 134 25.39 23.30 -0.70
N SER A 135 26.25 24.12 -0.10
CA SER A 135 27.62 23.74 0.30
C SER A 135 27.69 22.69 1.42
N TRP A 136 26.56 22.40 2.06
CA TRP A 136 26.47 21.47 3.19
C TRP A 136 25.79 20.16 2.85
N LEU A 137 25.55 19.87 1.56
CA LEU A 137 24.89 18.64 1.14
C LEU A 137 25.64 17.38 1.64
N ASP A 138 26.97 17.40 1.61
CA ASP A 138 27.80 16.28 2.07
C ASP A 138 27.86 16.18 3.60
N ALA A 139 27.41 17.20 4.33
CA ALA A 139 27.29 17.16 5.79
C ALA A 139 25.97 16.54 6.25
N LEU A 140 25.03 16.29 5.32
CA LEU A 140 23.80 15.58 5.61
C LEU A 140 24.04 14.07 5.49
N PRO A 141 23.59 13.28 6.47
CA PRO A 141 23.72 11.83 6.41
C PRO A 141 22.78 11.26 5.35
N ASP A 142 23.19 10.17 4.71
CA ASP A 142 22.26 9.30 3.99
C ASP A 142 21.56 8.39 5.01
N ILE A 143 20.37 7.89 4.68
CA ILE A 143 19.57 7.07 5.58
C ILE A 143 19.48 5.65 5.05
N GLU A 144 19.95 4.72 5.87
CA GLU A 144 19.85 3.28 5.66
C GLU A 144 18.65 2.73 6.46
N TRP A 145 17.83 1.85 5.90
CA TRP A 145 16.70 1.21 6.59
C TRP A 145 16.91 -0.30 6.70
N ILE A 146 17.56 -0.71 7.78
CA ILE A 146 17.97 -2.11 7.99
C ILE A 146 16.73 -3.01 8.21
N ASN A 147 16.60 -4.09 7.43
CA ASN A 147 15.48 -5.04 7.42
C ASN A 147 14.10 -4.34 7.24
N PRO A 148 13.91 -3.58 6.15
CA PRO A 148 12.76 -2.72 5.98
C PRO A 148 11.51 -3.53 5.64
N ALA A 149 10.44 -3.37 6.42
CA ALA A 149 9.17 -4.03 6.11
C ALA A 149 7.97 -3.22 6.60
N ALA A 150 6.85 -3.34 5.89
CA ALA A 150 5.55 -2.80 6.28
C ALA A 150 4.53 -3.92 6.39
N HIS A 151 3.76 -3.93 7.48
CA HIS A 151 2.65 -4.84 7.70
C HIS A 151 1.37 -4.02 7.81
N VAL A 152 0.37 -4.36 7.00
CA VAL A 152 -0.94 -3.69 7.01
C VAL A 152 -2.02 -4.74 7.15
N ASP A 153 -2.83 -4.62 8.21
CA ASP A 153 -3.96 -5.50 8.47
C ASP A 153 -5.23 -4.85 7.92
N PHE A 154 -5.87 -5.51 6.95
CA PHE A 154 -7.09 -5.04 6.31
C PHE A 154 -8.28 -5.90 6.72
N VAL A 155 -9.42 -5.24 6.89
CA VAL A 155 -10.73 -5.89 7.06
C VAL A 155 -11.67 -5.37 5.98
N PRO A 156 -12.35 -6.27 5.25
CA PRO A 156 -13.40 -5.85 4.33
C PRO A 156 -14.54 -5.17 5.09
N GLU A 157 -15.08 -4.11 4.52
CA GLU A 157 -16.25 -3.41 5.06
C GLU A 157 -17.22 -3.04 3.95
N GLN A 158 -18.50 -2.94 4.31
CA GLN A 158 -19.52 -2.45 3.39
C GLN A 158 -19.40 -0.94 3.26
N PHE A 159 -19.33 -0.45 2.02
CA PHE A 159 -19.19 0.98 1.75
C PHE A 159 -20.00 1.34 0.49
N ASN A 160 -20.96 2.26 0.63
CA ASN A 160 -21.80 2.75 -0.48
C ASN A 160 -22.39 1.63 -1.37
N GLY A 161 -22.86 0.54 -0.74
CA GLY A 161 -23.47 -0.61 -1.42
C GLY A 161 -22.48 -1.57 -2.09
N SER A 162 -21.18 -1.33 -1.95
CA SER A 162 -20.07 -2.17 -2.44
C SER A 162 -19.22 -2.69 -1.27
N ILE A 163 -18.12 -3.37 -1.60
CA ILE A 163 -17.07 -3.79 -0.68
C ILE A 163 -15.94 -2.77 -0.74
N SER A 164 -15.46 -2.29 0.40
CA SER A 164 -14.20 -1.57 0.54
C SER A 164 -13.29 -2.26 1.55
N LEU A 165 -12.13 -1.67 1.82
CA LEU A 165 -11.15 -2.17 2.77
C LEU A 165 -10.90 -1.11 3.84
N ARG A 166 -10.92 -1.52 5.10
CA ARG A 166 -10.50 -0.72 6.24
C ARG A 166 -9.19 -1.25 6.79
N VAL A 167 -8.25 -0.35 7.03
CA VAL A 167 -7.00 -0.67 7.72
C VAL A 167 -7.26 -0.73 9.22
N LYS A 168 -7.11 -1.93 9.79
CA LYS A 168 -7.20 -2.21 11.23
C LYS A 168 -5.92 -1.78 11.95
N SER A 169 -4.76 -2.16 11.39
CA SER A 169 -3.46 -1.84 11.95
C SER A 169 -2.41 -1.65 10.86
N VAL A 170 -1.39 -0.84 11.17
CA VAL A 170 -0.16 -0.70 10.38
C VAL A 170 1.01 -0.93 11.33
N ARG A 171 2.04 -1.62 10.88
CA ARG A 171 3.31 -1.75 11.61
C ARG A 171 4.47 -1.60 10.64
N ILE A 172 5.43 -0.77 11.00
CA ILE A 172 6.64 -0.53 10.22
C ILE A 172 7.81 -1.14 10.98
N SER A 173 8.44 -2.11 10.36
CA SER A 173 9.56 -2.90 10.89
C SER A 173 10.89 -2.39 10.33
N GLY A 174 12.01 -2.92 10.85
CA GLY A 174 13.35 -2.47 10.48
C GLY A 174 13.81 -1.23 11.24
N THR A 175 15.09 -0.91 11.15
CA THR A 175 15.70 0.19 11.91
C THR A 175 16.33 1.19 10.97
N PRO A 176 15.76 2.42 10.87
CA PRO A 176 16.39 3.47 10.10
C PRO A 176 17.63 4.00 10.83
N ARG A 177 18.69 4.27 10.09
CA ARG A 177 19.99 4.73 10.61
C ARG A 177 20.56 5.80 9.70
N ALA A 178 20.90 6.95 10.28
CA ALA A 178 21.65 7.98 9.59
C ALA A 178 23.14 7.60 9.50
N VAL A 179 23.69 7.62 8.29
CA VAL A 179 25.07 7.28 7.95
C VAL A 179 25.74 8.48 7.29
N CYS A 180 26.84 8.95 7.88
CA CYS A 180 27.61 10.06 7.33
C CYS A 180 28.45 9.60 6.15
N LYS A 181 28.48 10.41 5.08
CA LYS A 181 29.30 10.18 3.89
C LYS A 181 30.79 10.19 4.25
N ALA A 182 31.54 9.24 3.70
CA ALA A 182 32.98 9.15 3.90
C ALA A 182 33.77 10.14 3.04
N THR A 183 33.16 10.64 1.96
CA THR A 183 33.79 11.46 0.92
C THR A 183 33.91 12.95 1.26
N GLY A 184 33.27 13.42 2.35
CA GLY A 184 33.33 14.82 2.77
C GLY A 184 34.70 15.22 3.34
N ASP A 185 35.04 16.51 3.29
CA ASP A 185 36.22 17.04 3.97
C ASP A 185 36.12 16.88 5.51
N LEU A 186 37.18 17.24 6.24
CA LEU A 186 37.21 17.08 7.70
C LEU A 186 36.08 17.87 8.39
N VAL A 187 35.78 19.07 7.89
CA VAL A 187 34.76 19.97 8.47
C VAL A 187 33.37 19.38 8.27
N THR A 188 33.08 18.92 7.06
CA THR A 188 31.82 18.30 6.63
C THR A 188 31.56 17.02 7.39
N ARG A 189 32.57 16.15 7.52
CA ARG A 189 32.49 14.93 8.34
C ARG A 189 32.24 15.23 9.80
N SER A 190 32.88 16.27 10.35
CA SER A 190 32.66 16.70 11.73
C SER A 190 31.24 17.22 11.93
N ALA A 191 30.76 18.08 11.03
CA ALA A 191 29.40 18.61 11.06
C ALA A 191 28.35 17.49 10.95
N CYS A 192 28.56 16.50 10.08
CA CYS A 192 27.66 15.35 9.98
C CYS A 192 27.62 14.55 11.29
N ASN A 193 28.79 14.17 11.82
CA ASN A 193 28.86 13.28 12.98
C ASN A 193 28.34 13.93 14.28
N LEU A 194 28.61 15.23 14.47
CA LEU A 194 28.29 15.95 15.71
C LEU A 194 26.90 16.58 15.70
N ILE A 195 26.39 16.98 14.53
CA ILE A 195 25.15 17.77 14.43
C ILE A 195 24.08 17.02 13.64
N ALA A 196 24.35 16.73 12.36
CA ALA A 196 23.30 16.26 11.46
C ALA A 196 22.84 14.83 11.78
N ARG A 197 23.77 13.91 12.07
CA ARG A 197 23.47 12.50 12.36
C ARG A 197 22.65 12.31 13.64
N PRO A 198 23.00 12.92 14.80
CA PRO A 198 22.15 12.84 15.99
C PRO A 198 20.76 13.41 15.78
N TYR A 199 20.65 14.54 15.07
CA TYR A 199 19.36 15.14 14.72
C TYR A 199 18.52 14.21 13.84
N ALA A 200 19.11 13.71 12.75
CA ALA A 200 18.45 12.77 11.83
C ALA A 200 17.96 11.52 12.56
N ASN A 201 18.80 10.88 13.39
CA ASN A 201 18.39 9.71 14.15
C ASN A 201 17.20 9.97 15.10
N ARG A 202 17.15 11.15 15.74
CA ARG A 202 15.98 11.54 16.56
C ARG A 202 14.73 11.68 15.70
N THR A 203 14.82 12.40 14.59
CA THR A 203 13.70 12.59 13.65
C THR A 203 13.21 11.26 13.09
N LEU A 204 14.11 10.35 12.70
CA LEU A 204 13.75 9.03 12.18
C LEU A 204 12.97 8.21 13.21
N ASN A 205 13.41 8.22 14.47
CA ASN A 205 12.71 7.52 15.55
C ASN A 205 11.30 8.09 15.79
N ASP A 206 11.19 9.42 15.81
CA ASP A 206 9.90 10.10 15.96
C ASP A 206 8.95 9.80 14.79
N GLN A 207 9.46 9.84 13.55
CA GLN A 207 8.67 9.54 12.36
C GLN A 207 8.26 8.07 12.33
N LYS A 208 9.16 7.14 12.66
CA LYS A 208 8.84 5.70 12.72
C LYS A 208 7.71 5.42 13.71
N ALA A 209 7.66 6.12 14.84
CA ALA A 209 6.58 5.98 15.81
C ALA A 209 5.23 6.53 15.31
N ARG A 210 5.24 7.61 14.52
CA ARG A 210 4.02 8.29 14.03
C ARG A 210 3.48 7.74 12.71
N LEU A 211 4.36 7.16 11.88
CA LEU A 211 4.04 6.70 10.54
C LEU A 211 2.89 5.68 10.50
N PRO A 212 2.81 4.67 11.40
CA PRO A 212 1.70 3.72 11.40
C PRO A 212 0.32 4.37 11.50
N GLU A 213 0.14 5.30 12.45
CA GLU A 213 -1.14 5.99 12.65
C GLU A 213 -1.46 6.94 11.49
N LYS A 214 -0.44 7.63 10.95
CA LYS A 214 -0.62 8.48 9.77
C LYS A 214 -1.07 7.66 8.55
N LEU A 215 -0.42 6.52 8.28
CA LEU A 215 -0.80 5.62 7.19
C LEU A 215 -2.20 5.05 7.39
N LYS A 216 -2.52 4.60 8.61
CA LYS A 216 -3.85 4.10 8.94
C LYS A 216 -4.93 5.17 8.72
N SER A 217 -4.67 6.42 9.14
CA SER A 217 -5.59 7.54 8.94
C SER A 217 -5.81 7.85 7.45
N LEU A 218 -4.72 7.93 6.67
CA LEU A 218 -4.79 8.22 5.23
C LEU A 218 -5.57 7.15 4.46
N VAL A 219 -5.28 5.86 4.68
CA VAL A 219 -5.94 4.78 3.93
C VAL A 219 -7.41 4.63 4.32
N ASN A 220 -7.78 5.00 5.56
CA ASN A 220 -9.16 4.96 6.02
C ASN A 220 -9.96 6.22 5.68
N GLN A 221 -9.43 7.16 4.89
CA GLN A 221 -10.21 8.29 4.38
C GLN A 221 -11.32 7.82 3.45
N GLU A 222 -12.48 8.47 3.54
CA GLU A 222 -13.67 8.15 2.75
C GLU A 222 -13.38 8.15 1.24
N GLU A 223 -12.56 9.07 0.75
CA GLU A 223 -12.17 9.11 -0.67
C GLU A 223 -11.39 7.86 -1.10
N VAL A 224 -10.45 7.40 -0.27
CA VAL A 224 -9.67 6.18 -0.56
C VAL A 224 -10.59 4.96 -0.53
N LYS A 225 -11.47 4.88 0.47
CA LYS A 225 -12.48 3.81 0.56
C LYS A 225 -13.41 3.80 -0.64
N GLN A 226 -13.84 4.97 -1.12
CA GLN A 226 -14.68 5.12 -2.31
C GLN A 226 -13.95 4.60 -3.55
N ARG A 227 -12.67 4.97 -3.74
CA ARG A 227 -11.86 4.46 -4.86
C ARG A 227 -11.74 2.92 -4.86
N PHE A 228 -11.55 2.31 -3.68
CA PHE A 228 -11.58 0.85 -3.56
C PHE A 228 -12.96 0.27 -3.91
N ALA A 229 -14.03 0.85 -3.36
CA ALA A 229 -15.39 0.43 -3.60
C ALA A 229 -15.77 0.49 -5.09
N ASP A 230 -15.41 1.57 -5.79
CA ASP A 230 -15.66 1.78 -7.22
C ASP A 230 -14.83 0.83 -8.10
N GLY A 231 -13.60 0.55 -7.70
CA GLY A 231 -12.75 -0.44 -8.35
C GLY A 231 -13.34 -1.85 -8.27
N LEU A 232 -13.78 -2.27 -7.08
CA LEU A 232 -14.35 -3.60 -6.85
C LEU A 232 -15.75 -3.76 -7.45
N LYS A 233 -16.54 -2.69 -7.50
CA LYS A 233 -17.89 -2.70 -8.07
C LYS A 233 -17.92 -3.24 -9.51
N ARG A 234 -16.88 -2.96 -10.31
CA ARG A 234 -16.73 -3.45 -11.69
C ARG A 234 -16.64 -4.98 -11.78
N TYR A 235 -16.15 -5.63 -10.73
CA TYR A 235 -16.00 -7.09 -10.66
C TYR A 235 -17.17 -7.78 -9.95
N LEU A 236 -18.01 -7.02 -9.24
CA LEU A 236 -19.19 -7.52 -8.53
C LEU A 236 -20.47 -7.53 -9.39
N ALA A 237 -20.42 -7.01 -10.62
CA ALA A 237 -21.52 -7.12 -11.58
C ALA A 237 -21.63 -8.56 -12.12
N LEU A 238 -22.58 -9.33 -11.59
CA LEU A 238 -22.81 -10.73 -11.99
C LEU A 238 -23.68 -10.81 -13.26
N GLY A 239 -23.05 -10.69 -14.44
CA GLY A 239 -23.65 -11.05 -15.73
C GLY A 239 -25.05 -10.48 -16.00
N GLN A 240 -25.93 -11.26 -16.63
CA GLN A 240 -27.30 -10.86 -17.00
C GLN A 240 -28.28 -10.81 -15.81
N ALA A 241 -27.86 -11.15 -14.59
CA ALA A 241 -28.73 -11.28 -13.41
C ALA A 241 -28.96 -9.96 -12.65
N GLY A 242 -28.43 -8.84 -13.16
CA GLY A 242 -28.56 -7.51 -12.55
C GLY A 242 -27.47 -7.16 -11.54
N GLU A 243 -27.47 -5.91 -11.10
CA GLU A 243 -26.50 -5.39 -10.12
C GLU A 243 -26.82 -5.98 -8.73
N VAL A 244 -25.91 -6.82 -8.23
CA VAL A 244 -25.99 -7.35 -6.85
C VAL A 244 -25.36 -6.33 -5.92
N ALA A 245 -26.13 -5.90 -4.92
CA ALA A 245 -25.65 -5.00 -3.87
C ALA A 245 -25.14 -5.82 -2.68
N ILE A 246 -24.13 -5.31 -1.99
CA ILE A 246 -23.69 -5.88 -0.72
C ILE A 246 -24.69 -5.45 0.35
N GLY A 247 -25.32 -6.43 1.00
CA GLY A 247 -26.26 -6.24 2.09
C GLY A 247 -25.57 -6.03 3.43
N SER A 248 -24.56 -6.84 3.73
CA SER A 248 -23.71 -6.70 4.91
C SER A 248 -22.40 -7.49 4.76
N ILE A 249 -21.40 -7.12 5.55
CA ILE A 249 -20.16 -7.87 5.70
C ILE A 249 -19.94 -8.11 7.19
N SER A 250 -19.73 -9.36 7.57
CA SER A 250 -19.36 -9.75 8.93
C SER A 250 -18.02 -10.45 8.92
N VAL A 251 -17.09 -9.98 9.75
CA VAL A 251 -15.75 -10.56 9.89
C VAL A 251 -15.64 -11.21 11.25
N GLN A 252 -15.42 -12.53 11.24
CA GLN A 252 -15.12 -13.36 12.41
C GLN A 252 -13.62 -13.66 12.46
N PRO A 253 -13.08 -14.17 13.59
CA PRO A 253 -11.64 -14.43 13.74
C PRO A 253 -11.00 -15.24 12.61
N THR A 254 -11.73 -16.19 12.01
CA THR A 254 -11.23 -17.12 10.98
C THR A 254 -12.02 -17.10 9.67
N SER A 255 -13.13 -16.36 9.59
CA SER A 255 -13.98 -16.34 8.39
C SER A 255 -14.64 -14.99 8.16
N MET A 256 -14.98 -14.72 6.91
CA MET A 256 -15.81 -13.59 6.50
C MET A 256 -17.11 -14.10 5.88
N THR A 257 -18.22 -13.43 6.21
CA THR A 257 -19.51 -13.64 5.55
C THR A 257 -19.90 -12.35 4.84
N VAL A 258 -20.21 -12.46 3.54
CA VAL A 258 -20.78 -11.40 2.72
C VAL A 258 -22.21 -11.77 2.39
N SER A 259 -23.16 -10.95 2.84
CA SER A 259 -24.57 -11.12 2.48
C SER A 259 -24.87 -10.25 1.27
N PHE A 260 -25.51 -10.84 0.26
CA PHE A 260 -25.90 -10.15 -0.97
C PHE A 260 -27.38 -9.80 -0.97
N ARG A 261 -27.71 -8.66 -1.58
CA ARG A 261 -29.08 -8.23 -1.86
C ARG A 261 -29.22 -7.97 -3.35
N PHE A 262 -30.27 -8.50 -3.95
CA PHE A 262 -30.63 -8.12 -5.31
C PHE A 262 -31.24 -6.72 -5.28
N LYS A 263 -30.79 -5.81 -6.15
CA LYS A 263 -31.55 -4.59 -6.42
C LYS A 263 -32.84 -5.02 -7.10
N THR A 264 -33.96 -4.95 -6.38
CA THR A 264 -35.28 -5.01 -7.00
C THR A 264 -35.37 -3.82 -7.93
N GLY A 265 -35.53 -4.05 -9.24
CA GLY A 265 -35.68 -2.99 -10.22
C GLY A 265 -36.76 -2.02 -9.75
N THR A 266 -36.43 -0.73 -9.69
CA THR A 266 -37.44 0.33 -9.65
C THR A 266 -38.26 0.20 -10.91
N ASN A 267 -39.48 -0.33 -10.79
CA ASN A 267 -40.51 -0.11 -11.80
C ASN A 267 -40.84 1.39 -11.77
N ASN A 268 -40.38 2.10 -12.81
CA ASN A 268 -40.72 3.46 -13.25
C ASN A 268 -40.66 4.58 -12.19
#